data_AF-M4ARI3-F1
#
_entry.id   AF-M4ARI3-F1
#
_cell.length_a   1.000
_cell.length_b   1.000
_cell.length_c   1.000
_cell.angle_alpha   90.00
_cell.angle_beta   90.00
_cell.angle_gamma   90.00
#
_symmetry.space_group_name_H-M   'P 1'
#
loop_
_entity.id
_entity.type
_entity.pdbx_description
1 polymer ?
#
loop_
_entity_poly.entity_id
_entity_poly.type
_entity_poly.pdbx_seq_one_letter_code
_entity_poly.pdbx_strand_id
1 'polypeptide(L)' 'MVKFALPTSVNWAHILVPMGFVIGWYLDKQQDQKLTAFRNKSALYKRELKPGEEVTWK' A
#
# COMPACT_ATOMS: atom_id res chain seq x y z
N MET A 1 18.01 34.32 14.01
CA MET A 1 17.90 32.91 14.45
C MET A 1 16.42 32.54 14.48
N VAL A 2 15.93 31.85 13.45
CA VAL A 2 14.54 31.39 13.41
C VAL A 2 14.40 30.29 14.47
N LYS A 3 13.68 30.60 15.56
CA LYS A 3 13.32 29.59 16.55
C LYS A 3 12.13 28.82 16.00
N PHE A 4 12.39 27.66 15.40
CA PHE A 4 11.37 26.62 15.25
C PHE A 4 11.04 26.12 16.65
N ALA A 5 10.15 26.82 17.35
CA ALA A 5 9.54 26.31 18.56
C ALA A 5 8.66 25.12 18.15
N LEU A 6 9.25 23.93 18.13
CA LEU A 6 8.49 22.68 18.10
C LEU A 6 7.63 22.68 19.38
N PRO A 7 6.30 22.58 19.30
CA PRO A 7 5.49 22.40 20.49
C PRO A 7 5.85 21.03 21.08
N THR A 8 6.63 21.04 22.15
CA THR A 8 7.16 19.85 22.84
C THR A 8 6.15 19.19 23.78
N SER A 9 4.85 19.45 23.63
CA SER A 9 3.79 18.83 24.43
C SER A 9 2.64 18.32 23.56
N VAL A 10 2.80 17.06 23.12
CA VAL A 10 1.72 16.10 22.81
C VAL A 10 0.73 16.51 21.71
N ASN A 11 1.12 16.22 20.47
CA ASN A 11 0.19 15.82 19.41
C ASN A 11 0.58 14.47 18.77
N TRP A 12 1.41 13.67 19.45
CA TRP A 12 1.88 12.36 18.96
C TRP A 12 0.72 11.36 18.78
N ALA A 13 -0.31 11.46 19.62
CA ALA A 13 -1.50 10.63 19.54
C ALA A 13 -2.24 10.78 18.20
N HIS A 14 -2.23 11.96 17.58
CA HIS A 14 -2.86 12.19 16.28
C HIS A 14 -2.10 11.53 15.12
N ILE A 15 -0.84 11.15 15.32
CA ILE A 15 -0.02 10.45 14.32
C ILE A 15 -0.28 8.95 14.35
N LEU A 16 -0.68 8.39 15.50
CA LEU A 16 -0.85 6.94 15.68
C LEU A 16 -1.87 6.34 14.71
N VAL A 17 -3.03 6.98 14.55
CA VAL A 17 -4.11 6.45 13.69
C VAL A 17 -3.71 6.50 12.21
N PRO A 18 -3.26 7.64 11.64
CA PRO A 18 -2.75 7.68 10.27
C PRO A 18 -1.57 6.72 10.02
N MET A 19 -0.65 6.60 10.98
CA MET A 19 0.49 5.69 10.86
C MET A 19 0.02 4.23 10.86
N GLY A 20 -0.90 3.85 11.75
CA GLY A 20 -1.51 2.52 11.78
C GLY A 20 -2.23 2.18 10.48
N PHE A 21 -2.93 3.14 9.89
CA PHE A 21 -3.55 2.96 8.56
C PHE A 21 -2.52 2.67 7.47
N VAL A 22 -1.42 3.45 7.41
CA VAL A 22 -0.37 3.23 6.41
C VAL A 22 0.29 1.87 6.59
N ILE A 23 0.54 1.45 7.84
CA ILE A 23 1.10 0.13 8.15
C ILE A 23 0.11 -0.97 7.73
N GLY A 24 -1.17 -0.85 8.07
CA GLY A 24 -2.20 -1.81 7.66
C GLY A 24 -2.28 -1.96 6.15
N TRP A 25 -2.39 -0.85 5.43
CA TRP A 25 -2.40 -0.84 3.97
C TRP A 25 -1.15 -1.48 3.35
N TYR A 26 0.01 -1.25 3.96
CA TYR A 26 1.26 -1.88 3.51
C TYR A 26 1.24 -3.40 3.70
N LEU A 27 0.74 -3.88 4.84
CA LEU A 27 0.61 -5.32 5.12
C LEU A 27 -0.38 -5.99 4.16
N ASP A 28 -1.52 -5.34 3.88
CA ASP A 28 -2.49 -5.83 2.90
C ASP A 28 -1.85 -5.95 1.51
N LYS A 29 -1.08 -4.94 1.10
CA LYS A 29 -0.33 -4.98 -0.17
C LYS A 29 0.69 -6.12 -0.22
N GLN A 30 1.38 -6.41 0.88
CA GLN A 30 2.27 -7.58 0.93
C GLN A 30 1.49 -8.90 0.83
N GLN A 31 0.29 -8.97 1.39
CA GLN A 31 -0.54 -10.15 1.33
C GLN A 31 -1.07 -10.38 -0.10
N ASP A 32 -1.53 -9.33 -0.78
CA ASP A 32 -1.97 -9.39 -2.18
C ASP A 32 -0.86 -9.92 -3.09
N GLN A 33 0.39 -9.50 -2.87
CA GLN A 33 1.55 -10.00 -3.61
C GLN A 33 1.82 -11.49 -3.40
N LYS A 34 1.47 -12.06 -2.25
CA LYS A 34 1.55 -13.51 -1.99
C LYS A 34 0.40 -14.26 -2.69
N LEU A 35 -0.74 -13.62 -2.89
CA LEU A 35 -1.96 -14.20 -3.46
C LEU A 35 -2.04 -14.07 -5.00
N THR A 36 -0.92 -13.97 -5.71
CA THR A 36 -0.89 -13.77 -7.17
C THR A 36 -0.95 -15.07 -7.99
N ALA A 37 -1.08 -16.25 -7.36
CA ALA A 37 -0.97 -17.54 -8.04
C ALA A 37 -1.97 -17.72 -9.21
N PHE A 38 -3.17 -17.18 -9.07
CA PHE A 38 -4.26 -17.23 -10.06
C PHE A 38 -4.41 -15.95 -10.89
N ARG A 39 -3.44 -15.03 -10.83
CA ARG A 39 -3.46 -13.81 -11.63
C ARG A 39 -3.43 -14.13 -13.13
N ASN A 40 -4.36 -13.54 -13.89
CA ASN A 40 -4.56 -13.76 -15.33
C ASN A 40 -4.82 -15.23 -15.74
N LYS A 41 -5.34 -16.06 -14.83
CA LYS A 41 -5.64 -17.49 -15.10
C LYS A 41 -7.11 -17.86 -14.92
N SER A 42 -7.94 -16.95 -14.39
CA SER A 42 -9.36 -17.20 -14.22
C SER A 42 -10.08 -17.27 -15.57
N ALA A 43 -11.09 -18.14 -15.69
CA ALA A 43 -11.84 -18.31 -16.93
C ALA A 43 -12.49 -17.01 -17.43
N LEU A 44 -12.87 -16.12 -16.50
CA LEU A 44 -13.56 -14.86 -16.81
C LEU A 44 -12.60 -13.72 -17.23
N TYR A 45 -11.40 -13.64 -16.65
CA TYR A 45 -10.50 -12.49 -16.82
C TYR A 45 -9.17 -12.81 -17.51
N LYS A 46 -8.95 -14.07 -17.92
CA LYS A 46 -7.76 -14.47 -18.68
C LYS A 46 -7.75 -13.75 -20.03
N ARG A 47 -6.65 -13.06 -20.31
CA ARG A 47 -6.40 -12.37 -21.59
C ARG A 47 -4.93 -12.34 -21.94
N GLU A 48 -4.63 -12.02 -23.19
CA GLU A 48 -3.27 -11.67 -23.61
C GLU A 48 -2.84 -10.34 -22.97
N LEU A 49 -1.57 -10.27 -22.59
CA LEU A 49 -0.97 -9.08 -21.99
C LEU A 49 -0.67 -8.06 -23.07
N LYS A 50 -0.88 -6.78 -22.78
CA LYS A 50 -0.51 -5.71 -23.70
C LYS A 50 1.01 -5.61 -23.81
N PRO A 51 1.56 -5.10 -24.92
CA PRO A 51 3.00 -4.85 -25.03
C PRO A 51 3.47 -3.95 -23.87
N GLY A 52 4.45 -4.42 -23.09
CA GLY A 52 4.97 -3.72 -21.91
C GLY A 52 4.18 -3.94 -20.61
N GLU A 53 3.08 -4.71 -20.62
CA GLU A 53 2.34 -5.10 -19.43
C GLU A 53 2.88 -6.45 -18.88
N GLU A 54 3.53 -6.42 -17.72
CA GLU A 54 4.02 -7.66 -17.09
C GLU A 54 2.89 -8.45 -16.39
N VAL A 55 1.91 -7.72 -15.83
CA VAL A 55 0.90 -8.26 -14.91
C VAL A 55 -0.42 -7.52 -15.03
N THR A 56 -1.54 -8.22 -14.83
CA THR A 56 -2.87 -7.61 -14.93
C THR A 56 -3.22 -6.69 -13.75
N TRP A 57 -2.62 -6.91 -12.58
CA TRP A 57 -2.80 -6.09 -11.37
C TRP A 57 -1.64 -6.29 -10.38
N LYS A 58 -1.48 -5.33 -9.44
CA LYS A 58 -0.37 -5.20 -8.48
C LYS A 58 -0.81 -5.17 -7.02
#